data_AF-K0Q059-F1
#
_entry.id   AF-K0Q059-F1
#
_cell.length_a   1.000
_cell.length_b   1.000
_cell.length_c   1.000
_cell.angle_alpha   90.00
_cell.angle_beta   90.00
_cell.angle_gamma   90.00
#
_symmetry.space_group_name_H-M   'P 1'
#
loop_
_entity.id
_entity.type
_entity.pdbx_description
1 polymer ?
#
loop_
_entity_poly.entity_id
_entity_poly.type
_entity_poly.pdbx_seq_one_letter_code
_entity_poly.pdbx_strand_id
1 'polypeptide(L)'
;MQGRLMLANYEEFECLVIDMSPGDMYVTCQGRPRANERVVAYIDHLGRVEGYVQAVDGRGFSMSIHATERKREKLAAQLTWLANKHELGLPEDRRHDRLTPRETKTEITLEDGARYSCRIMDLSLSGAAIDVEVRPPIGTSLRLGNMRGRVVRHFVEGVAIEFLSIQSRETLREFL
;
A
#
# COMPACT_ATOMS: atom_id res chain seq x y z
N MET A 1 2.54 0.02 13.65
CA MET A 1 1.60 -0.87 12.92
C MET A 1 1.27 -2.06 13.79
N GLN A 2 -0.01 -2.44 13.95
CA GLN A 2 -0.40 -3.60 14.78
C GLN A 2 -0.19 -4.92 14.03
N GLY A 3 -0.04 -6.01 14.78
CA GLY A 3 0.13 -7.34 14.23
C GLY A 3 0.16 -8.42 15.30
N ARG A 4 0.40 -9.66 14.87
CA ARG A 4 0.66 -10.81 15.74
C ARG A 4 2.04 -11.39 15.47
N LEU A 5 2.79 -11.63 16.53
CA LEU A 5 4.09 -12.27 16.51
C LEU A 5 3.95 -13.71 16.97
N MET A 6 4.57 -14.63 16.25
CA MET A 6 4.75 -16.01 16.65
C MET A 6 6.24 -16.26 16.90
N LEU A 7 6.55 -16.71 18.12
CA LEU A 7 7.90 -17.09 18.55
C LEU A 7 8.29 -18.47 18.01
N ALA A 8 9.55 -18.89 18.20
CA ALA A 8 9.99 -20.21 17.71
C ALA A 8 9.31 -21.38 18.43
N ASN A 9 8.81 -21.14 19.65
CA ASN A 9 8.03 -22.10 20.43
C ASN A 9 6.52 -22.13 20.05
N TYR A 10 6.13 -21.44 18.97
CA TYR A 10 4.76 -21.30 18.49
C TYR A 10 3.82 -20.52 19.41
N GLU A 11 4.33 -19.87 20.45
CA GLU A 11 3.52 -18.92 21.24
C GLU A 11 3.25 -17.66 20.41
N GLU A 12 2.00 -17.22 20.43
CA GLU A 12 1.55 -16.02 19.74
C GLU A 12 1.34 -14.87 20.72
N PHE A 13 1.81 -13.68 20.32
CA PHE A 13 1.67 -12.44 21.08
C PHE A 13 1.15 -11.34 20.16
N GLU A 14 0.28 -10.49 20.69
CA GLU A 14 0.00 -9.22 20.05
C GLU A 14 1.28 -8.37 20.03
N CYS A 15 1.56 -7.76 18.89
CA CYS A 15 2.76 -6.97 18.68
C CYS A 15 2.47 -5.65 17.98
N LEU A 16 3.30 -4.66 18.26
CA LEU A 16 3.28 -3.36 17.61
C LEU A 16 4.64 -3.09 16.98
N VAL A 17 4.65 -2.92 15.65
CA VAL A 17 5.84 -2.49 14.92
C VAL A 17 5.97 -0.98 15.06
N ILE A 18 7.06 -0.52 15.68
CA ILE A 18 7.35 0.90 15.91
C ILE A 18 8.08 1.50 14.72
N ASP A 19 9.07 0.78 14.20
CA ASP A 19 9.89 1.19 13.07
C ASP A 19 10.13 0.00 12.13
N MET A 20 10.25 0.27 10.84
CA MET A 20 10.37 -0.76 9.82
C MET A 20 11.05 -0.24 8.55
N SER A 21 12.03 -1.01 8.08
CA SER A 21 12.63 -0.88 6.76
C SER A 21 12.32 -2.14 5.91
N PRO A 22 12.77 -2.20 4.64
CA PRO A 22 12.69 -3.43 3.85
C PRO A 22 13.59 -4.56 4.36
N GLY A 23 14.55 -4.25 5.24
CA GLY A 23 15.57 -5.19 5.74
C GLY A 23 15.42 -5.55 7.21
N ASP A 24 14.81 -4.70 8.02
CA ASP A 24 14.66 -4.89 9.46
C ASP A 24 13.39 -4.22 10.00
N MET A 25 13.03 -4.56 11.23
CA MET A 25 11.97 -3.89 11.96
C MET A 25 12.20 -3.94 13.46
N TYR A 26 11.62 -2.97 14.17
CA TYR A 26 11.55 -2.93 15.61
C TYR A 26 10.13 -3.21 16.08
N VAL A 27 9.99 -4.22 16.95
CA VAL A 27 8.71 -4.75 17.40
C VAL A 27 8.63 -4.66 18.92
N THR A 28 7.54 -4.11 19.44
CA THR A 28 7.18 -4.20 20.86
C THR A 28 6.11 -5.26 21.05
N CYS A 29 6.34 -6.19 21.97
CA CYS A 29 5.36 -7.20 22.38
C CYS A 29 5.70 -7.74 23.76
N GLN A 30 4.77 -8.47 24.38
CA GLN A 30 5.04 -9.19 25.62
C GLN A 30 5.94 -10.41 25.43
N GLY A 31 5.94 -10.99 24.23
CA GLY A 31 6.86 -12.07 23.86
C GLY A 31 8.31 -11.60 23.98
N ARG A 32 9.14 -12.39 24.67
CA ARG A 32 10.58 -12.12 24.84
C ARG A 32 11.39 -13.20 24.13
N PRO A 33 11.56 -13.11 22.80
CA PRO A 33 12.44 -14.04 22.08
C PRO A 33 13.89 -13.87 22.51
N ARG A 34 14.72 -14.86 22.22
CA ARG A 34 16.17 -14.79 22.39
C ARG A 34 16.83 -14.16 21.15
N ALA A 35 18.02 -13.62 21.34
CA ALA A 35 18.85 -13.21 20.19
C ALA A 35 19.07 -14.41 19.26
N ASN A 36 19.05 -14.15 17.94
CA ASN A 36 19.15 -15.12 16.87
C ASN A 36 18.00 -16.15 16.78
N GLU A 37 16.92 -15.92 17.52
CA GLU A 37 15.70 -16.74 17.42
C GLU A 37 14.92 -16.38 16.15
N ARG A 38 14.42 -17.40 15.45
CA ARG A 38 13.54 -17.20 14.30
C ARG A 38 12.14 -16.86 14.78
N VAL A 39 11.61 -15.75 14.30
CA VAL A 39 10.26 -15.29 14.61
C VAL A 39 9.48 -14.98 13.33
N VAL A 40 8.17 -15.06 13.42
CA VAL A 40 7.26 -14.75 12.30
C VAL A 40 6.24 -13.72 12.78
N ALA A 41 6.10 -12.62 12.07
CA ALA A 41 5.13 -11.57 12.35
C ALA A 41 4.09 -11.48 11.24
N TYR A 42 2.82 -11.44 11.60
CA TYR A 42 1.70 -11.09 10.72
C TYR A 42 1.34 -9.64 11.02
N ILE A 43 1.77 -8.74 10.13
CA ILE A 43 1.56 -7.30 10.29
C ILE A 43 0.35 -6.90 9.46
N ASP A 44 -0.55 -6.11 10.05
CA ASP A 44 -1.72 -5.60 9.35
C ASP A 44 -1.29 -4.83 8.09
N HIS A 45 -1.98 -5.09 6.97
CA HIS A 45 -1.73 -4.51 5.65
C HIS A 45 -0.42 -4.88 4.95
N LEU A 46 0.60 -5.38 5.66
CA LEU A 46 1.88 -5.84 5.09
C LEU A 46 1.95 -7.36 4.92
N GLY A 47 1.20 -8.11 5.74
CA GLY A 47 1.14 -9.57 5.70
C GLY A 47 2.26 -10.24 6.49
N ARG A 48 2.60 -11.48 6.09
CA ARG A 48 3.58 -12.33 6.80
C ARG A 48 5.02 -11.87 6.54
N VAL A 49 5.71 -11.51 7.60
CA VAL A 49 7.14 -11.22 7.66
C VAL A 49 7.84 -12.25 8.55
N GLU A 50 9.03 -12.67 8.17
CA GLU A 50 9.82 -13.63 8.92
C GLU A 50 11.27 -13.19 8.99
N GLY A 51 11.96 -13.59 10.04
CA GLY A 51 13.40 -13.38 10.16
C GLY A 51 13.92 -13.69 11.55
N TYR A 52 15.07 -13.13 11.88
CA TYR A 52 15.81 -13.46 13.09
C TYR A 52 15.93 -12.26 14.00
N VAL A 53 15.76 -12.48 15.29
CA VAL A 53 15.93 -11.45 16.32
C VAL A 53 17.40 -11.03 16.36
N GLN A 54 17.66 -9.74 16.18
CA GLN A 54 19.01 -9.19 16.18
C GLN A 54 19.41 -8.71 17.58
N ALA A 55 18.53 -7.95 18.24
CA ALA A 55 18.74 -7.45 19.58
C ALA A 55 17.42 -7.33 20.34
N VAL A 56 17.44 -7.58 21.66
CA VAL A 56 16.27 -7.47 22.54
C VAL A 56 16.57 -6.40 23.59
N ASP A 57 15.61 -5.55 23.88
CA ASP A 57 15.69 -4.54 24.93
C ASP A 57 14.50 -4.63 25.90
N GLY A 58 14.40 -3.69 26.85
CA GLY A 58 13.34 -3.71 27.87
C GLY A 58 11.93 -3.46 27.32
N ARG A 59 11.80 -2.87 26.12
CA ARG A 59 10.52 -2.48 25.51
C ARG A 59 10.11 -3.42 24.38
N GLY A 60 11.07 -4.00 23.66
CA GLY A 60 10.83 -4.83 22.49
C GLY A 60 12.08 -5.51 21.98
N PHE A 61 12.15 -5.72 20.67
CA PHE A 61 13.33 -6.27 20.00
C PHE A 61 13.37 -5.84 18.54
N SER A 62 14.58 -5.82 17.96
CA SER A 62 14.79 -5.68 16.52
C SER A 62 14.92 -7.06 15.87
N MET A 63 14.40 -7.20 14.66
CA MET A 63 14.55 -8.41 13.85
C MET A 63 14.89 -8.08 12.39
N SER A 64 15.63 -8.98 11.74
CA SER A 64 15.82 -8.94 10.30
C SER A 64 14.57 -9.37 9.54
N ILE A 65 14.46 -8.96 8.28
CA ILE A 65 13.43 -9.39 7.34
C ILE A 65 14.07 -10.33 6.33
N HIS A 66 13.84 -11.62 6.48
CA HIS A 66 14.19 -12.63 5.50
C HIS A 66 13.07 -12.74 4.46
N ALA A 67 13.26 -12.03 3.35
CA ALA A 67 12.35 -12.03 2.22
C ALA A 67 13.15 -12.09 0.91
N THR A 68 12.56 -12.63 -0.15
CA THR A 68 13.14 -12.56 -1.51
C THR A 68 13.26 -11.11 -1.95
N GLU A 69 14.16 -10.82 -2.90
CA GLU A 69 14.39 -9.47 -3.42
C GLU A 69 13.09 -8.81 -3.89
N ARG A 70 12.30 -9.51 -4.70
CA ARG A 70 10.95 -9.07 -5.13
C ARG A 70 10.03 -8.72 -3.95
N LYS A 71 10.08 -9.48 -2.86
CA LYS A 71 9.24 -9.24 -1.68
C LYS A 71 9.76 -8.05 -0.86
N ARG A 72 11.09 -7.84 -0.79
CA ARG A 72 11.70 -6.65 -0.18
C ARG A 72 11.38 -5.38 -0.97
N GLU A 73 11.43 -5.42 -2.30
CA GLU A 73 11.03 -4.29 -3.16
C GLU A 73 9.55 -3.92 -2.97
N LYS A 74 8.68 -4.94 -2.88
CA LYS A 74 7.26 -4.72 -2.58
C LYS A 74 7.07 -4.07 -1.20
N LEU A 75 7.78 -4.57 -0.17
CA LEU A 75 7.75 -3.98 1.16
C LEU A 75 8.27 -2.54 1.15
N ALA A 76 9.36 -2.26 0.44
CA ALA A 76 9.90 -0.91 0.28
C ALA A 76 8.86 0.03 -0.33
N ALA A 77 8.24 -0.36 -1.45
CA ALA A 77 7.20 0.44 -2.08
C ALA A 77 6.00 0.68 -1.15
N GLN A 78 5.58 -0.33 -0.38
CA GLN A 78 4.51 -0.20 0.60
C GLN A 78 4.87 0.73 1.76
N LEU A 79 6.09 0.65 2.29
CA LEU A 79 6.58 1.50 3.37
C LEU A 79 6.76 2.95 2.91
N THR A 80 7.28 3.18 1.70
CA THR A 80 7.36 4.53 1.11
C THR A 80 5.96 5.14 0.97
N TRP A 81 4.97 4.38 0.51
CA TRP A 81 3.59 4.85 0.45
C TRP A 81 3.02 5.14 1.84
N LEU A 82 3.30 4.29 2.83
CA LEU A 82 2.81 4.45 4.20
C LEU A 82 3.44 5.65 4.92
N ALA A 83 4.73 5.90 4.70
CA ALA A 83 5.45 7.06 5.25
C ALA A 83 4.91 8.37 4.66
N ASN A 84 4.64 8.39 3.36
CA ASN A 84 4.07 9.55 2.67
C ASN A 84 2.58 9.76 2.98
N LYS A 85 1.90 8.77 3.55
CA LYS A 85 0.49 8.85 3.97
C LYS A 85 0.28 9.88 5.09
N HIS A 86 1.31 10.22 5.87
CA HIS A 86 1.19 11.21 6.96
C HIS A 86 1.33 12.67 6.52
N GLU A 87 1.91 12.96 5.35
CA GLU A 87 2.01 14.34 4.83
C GLU A 87 0.75 14.79 4.06
N LEU A 88 -0.14 13.87 3.72
CA LEU A 88 -1.41 14.16 3.05
C LEU A 88 -2.53 14.15 4.09
N GLY A 89 -2.62 15.24 4.86
CA GLY A 89 -3.64 15.46 5.88
C GLY A 89 -5.07 15.26 5.34
N LEU A 90 -5.61 14.05 5.50
CA LEU A 90 -7.02 13.77 5.32
C LEU A 90 -7.58 13.24 6.63
N PRO A 91 -8.63 13.89 7.18
CA PRO A 91 -9.19 13.53 8.47
C PRO A 91 -9.73 12.11 8.46
N GLU A 92 -9.42 11.42 9.56
CA GLU A 92 -10.05 10.20 10.01
C GLU A 92 -11.58 10.28 9.87
N ASP A 93 -12.18 9.37 9.11
CA ASP A 93 -13.48 8.87 9.51
C ASP A 93 -13.60 7.39 9.17
N ARG A 94 -13.12 6.58 10.11
CA ARG A 94 -13.31 5.14 10.18
C ARG A 94 -14.72 4.87 10.71
N ARG A 95 -15.71 4.72 9.84
CA ARG A 95 -16.93 3.98 10.18
C ARG A 95 -17.43 3.13 9.01
N HIS A 96 -17.27 1.82 9.21
CA HIS A 96 -18.03 0.70 8.67
C HIS A 96 -18.20 0.55 7.15
N ASP A 97 -17.53 -0.48 6.65
CA ASP A 97 -18.14 -1.77 6.27
C ASP A 97 -17.59 -2.30 4.95
N ARG A 98 -17.16 -3.55 5.05
CA ARG A 98 -16.70 -4.35 3.92
C ARG A 98 -17.89 -4.58 3.00
N LEU A 99 -17.92 -3.88 1.88
CA LEU A 99 -18.73 -4.24 0.72
C LEU A 99 -17.78 -4.37 -0.46
N THR A 100 -17.62 -5.60 -0.95
CA THR A 100 -17.02 -5.88 -2.26
C THR A 100 -17.89 -5.23 -3.34
N PRO A 101 -17.45 -4.20 -4.07
CA PRO A 101 -18.24 -3.65 -5.17
C PRO A 101 -18.00 -4.47 -6.44
N ARG A 102 -19.10 -4.86 -7.08
CA ARG A 102 -19.15 -5.49 -8.40
C ARG A 102 -18.66 -4.49 -9.46
N GLU A 103 -17.64 -4.88 -10.23
CA GLU A 103 -17.18 -4.28 -11.50
C GLU A 103 -17.24 -2.75 -11.64
N THR A 104 -16.22 -2.03 -11.15
CA THR A 104 -15.95 -0.63 -11.57
C THR A 104 -15.20 -0.59 -12.91
N LYS A 105 -15.81 -1.13 -13.98
CA LYS A 105 -15.35 -0.86 -15.36
C LYS A 105 -15.71 0.58 -15.69
N THR A 106 -14.70 1.38 -16.04
CA THR A 106 -14.83 2.78 -16.48
C THR A 106 -14.08 2.98 -17.79
N GLU A 107 -14.07 4.19 -18.33
CA GLU A 107 -13.36 4.53 -19.56
C GLU A 107 -12.38 5.68 -19.32
N ILE A 108 -11.20 5.56 -19.95
CA ILE A 108 -10.34 6.71 -20.18
C ILE A 108 -10.56 7.26 -21.59
N THR A 109 -10.42 8.57 -21.74
CA THR A 109 -10.37 9.25 -23.03
C THR A 109 -9.03 9.94 -23.20
N LEU A 110 -8.30 9.63 -24.26
CA LEU A 110 -7.05 10.30 -24.62
C LEU A 110 -7.32 11.60 -25.39
N GLU A 111 -6.30 12.46 -25.55
CA GLU A 111 -6.44 13.76 -26.25
C GLU A 111 -6.83 13.62 -27.73
N ASP A 112 -6.50 12.51 -28.37
CA ASP A 112 -6.89 12.18 -29.75
C ASP A 112 -8.38 11.75 -29.87
N GLY A 113 -9.10 11.69 -28.73
CA GLY A 113 -10.49 11.26 -28.66
C GLY A 113 -10.67 9.75 -28.53
N ALA A 114 -9.60 8.95 -28.56
CA ALA A 114 -9.67 7.52 -28.37
C ALA A 114 -10.13 7.16 -26.95
N ARG A 115 -11.02 6.17 -26.86
CA ARG A 115 -11.59 5.70 -25.58
C ARG A 115 -11.18 4.26 -25.32
N TYR A 116 -10.81 3.99 -24.08
CA TYR A 116 -10.39 2.65 -23.66
C TYR A 116 -11.06 2.29 -22.35
N SER A 117 -11.62 1.08 -22.30
CA SER A 117 -12.13 0.52 -21.06
C SER A 117 -10.97 0.23 -20.10
N CYS A 118 -11.18 0.56 -18.83
CA CYS A 118 -10.22 0.35 -17.76
C CYS A 118 -10.93 0.02 -16.45
N ARG A 119 -10.17 -0.48 -15.47
CA ARG A 119 -10.65 -0.71 -14.11
C ARG A 119 -9.89 0.18 -13.14
N ILE A 120 -10.61 0.88 -12.27
CA ILE A 120 -9.97 1.66 -11.21
C ILE A 120 -9.47 0.68 -10.14
N MET A 121 -8.16 0.70 -9.91
CA MET A 121 -7.47 -0.10 -8.90
C MET A 121 -7.27 0.67 -7.61
N ASP A 122 -7.06 1.99 -7.72
CA ASP A 122 -6.92 2.91 -6.60
C ASP A 122 -7.37 4.32 -7.04
N LEU A 123 -7.99 5.08 -6.14
CA LEU A 123 -8.52 6.41 -6.42
C LEU A 123 -8.31 7.33 -5.21
N SER A 124 -7.74 8.51 -5.46
CA SER A 124 -7.54 9.55 -4.46
C SER A 124 -8.02 10.90 -4.99
N LEU A 125 -7.94 11.95 -4.17
CA LEU A 125 -8.29 13.31 -4.60
C LEU A 125 -7.31 13.87 -5.66
N SER A 126 -6.08 13.36 -5.69
CA SER A 126 -5.02 13.87 -6.59
C SER A 126 -4.67 12.93 -7.73
N GLY A 127 -5.16 11.70 -7.75
CA GLY A 127 -4.87 10.77 -8.84
C GLY A 127 -5.60 9.45 -8.77
N ALA A 128 -5.28 8.57 -9.71
CA ALA A 128 -5.83 7.21 -9.76
C ALA A 128 -4.79 6.21 -10.29
N ALA A 129 -4.91 4.95 -9.88
CA ALA A 129 -4.27 3.83 -10.54
C ALA A 129 -5.33 3.06 -11.32
N ILE A 130 -5.10 2.87 -12.61
CA ILE A 130 -6.04 2.18 -13.49
C ILE A 130 -5.37 1.00 -14.18
N ASP A 131 -6.09 -0.12 -14.25
CA ASP A 131 -5.77 -1.26 -15.11
C ASP A 131 -6.36 -1.00 -16.49
N VAL A 132 -5.49 -0.90 -17.49
CA VAL A 132 -5.85 -0.59 -18.88
C VAL A 132 -4.85 -1.24 -19.82
N GLU A 133 -5.35 -1.82 -20.92
CA GLU A 133 -4.52 -2.53 -21.89
C GLU A 133 -3.65 -1.58 -22.72
N VAL A 134 -4.22 -0.44 -23.13
CA VAL A 134 -3.42 0.62 -23.74
C VAL A 134 -2.49 1.17 -22.67
N ARG A 135 -1.19 1.26 -22.95
CA ARG A 135 -0.19 1.85 -22.05
C ARG A 135 0.26 3.20 -22.63
N PRO A 136 -0.48 4.29 -22.44
CA PRO A 136 -0.10 5.58 -22.98
C PRO A 136 1.24 6.01 -22.39
N PRO A 137 2.14 6.63 -23.16
CA PRO A 137 3.44 7.09 -22.65
C PRO A 137 3.31 7.93 -21.38
N ILE A 138 4.33 7.87 -20.52
CA ILE A 138 4.42 8.78 -19.37
C ILE A 138 4.38 10.22 -19.90
N GLY A 139 3.54 11.03 -19.28
CA GLY A 139 3.29 12.40 -19.68
C GLY A 139 2.12 12.59 -20.63
N THR A 140 1.44 11.52 -21.04
CA THR A 140 0.22 11.62 -21.85
C THR A 140 -0.92 12.17 -21.02
N SER A 141 -1.59 13.22 -21.52
CA SER A 141 -2.82 13.73 -20.92
C SER A 141 -3.99 12.81 -21.26
N LEU A 142 -4.87 12.60 -20.29
CA LEU A 142 -6.08 11.81 -20.47
C LEU A 142 -7.20 12.29 -19.54
N ARG A 143 -8.40 11.77 -19.77
CA ARG A 143 -9.56 11.95 -18.90
C ARG A 143 -10.03 10.63 -18.35
N LEU A 144 -10.30 10.57 -17.05
CA LEU A 144 -11.01 9.48 -16.38
C LEU A 144 -12.40 9.99 -16.00
N GLY A 145 -13.42 9.62 -16.78
CA GLY A 145 -14.72 10.28 -16.75
C GLY A 145 -14.60 11.80 -16.93
N ASN A 146 -14.98 12.57 -15.92
CA ASN A 146 -14.88 14.04 -15.94
C ASN A 146 -13.52 14.58 -15.48
N MET A 147 -12.70 13.77 -14.83
CA MET A 147 -11.43 14.18 -14.24
C MET A 147 -10.33 14.23 -15.29
N ARG A 148 -9.63 15.35 -15.40
CA ARG A 148 -8.47 15.50 -16.30
C ARG A 148 -7.19 15.15 -15.54
N GLY A 149 -6.30 14.41 -16.18
CA GLY A 149 -5.03 14.04 -15.58
C GLY A 149 -3.96 13.69 -16.59
N ARG A 150 -2.81 13.26 -16.09
CA ARG A 150 -1.63 12.91 -16.88
C ARG A 150 -1.01 11.62 -16.36
N VAL A 151 -0.52 10.77 -17.25
CA VAL A 151 0.21 9.56 -16.86
C VAL A 151 1.52 9.94 -16.20
N VAL A 152 1.75 9.51 -14.96
CA VAL A 152 2.98 9.81 -14.21
C VAL A 152 3.92 8.61 -14.09
N ARG A 153 3.39 7.38 -14.19
CA ARG A 153 4.18 6.15 -14.22
C ARG A 153 3.36 4.97 -14.73
N HIS A 154 4.05 3.91 -15.13
CA HIS A 154 3.47 2.60 -15.43
C HIS A 154 3.72 1.62 -14.30
N PHE A 155 2.87 0.59 -14.20
CA PHE A 155 3.07 -0.56 -13.33
C PHE A 155 2.67 -1.85 -14.05
N VAL A 156 2.86 -3.00 -13.40
CA VAL A 156 2.65 -4.32 -14.02
C VAL A 156 1.25 -4.48 -14.60
N GLU A 157 0.25 -3.96 -13.92
CA GLU A 157 -1.17 -4.13 -14.25
C GLU A 157 -1.78 -2.90 -14.93
N GLY A 158 -1.04 -1.80 -15.18
CA GLY A 158 -1.65 -0.61 -15.77
C GLY A 158 -0.83 0.68 -15.64
N VAL A 159 -1.52 1.81 -15.49
CA VAL A 159 -0.92 3.15 -15.44
C VAL A 159 -1.44 3.99 -14.28
N ALA A 160 -0.56 4.80 -13.70
CA ALA A 160 -0.92 5.76 -12.67
C ALA A 160 -1.09 7.15 -13.29
N ILE A 161 -2.17 7.82 -12.91
CA ILE A 161 -2.54 9.13 -13.40
C ILE A 161 -2.58 10.12 -12.24
N GLU A 162 -2.10 11.33 -12.49
CA GLU A 162 -2.22 12.47 -11.60
C GLU A 162 -3.23 13.45 -12.19
N PHE A 163 -4.16 13.93 -11.37
CA PHE A 163 -5.18 14.88 -11.80
C PHE A 163 -4.59 16.29 -11.90
N LEU A 164 -5.02 17.05 -12.92
CA LEU A 164 -4.60 18.45 -13.12
C LEU A 164 -5.08 19.37 -11.99
N SER A 165 -6.13 18.97 -11.28
CA SER A 165 -6.62 19.64 -10.09
C SER A 165 -7.01 18.60 -9.05
N ILE A 166 -6.88 18.96 -7.76
CA ILE A 166 -7.43 18.15 -6.67
C ILE A 166 -8.95 18.05 -6.87
N GLN A 167 -9.46 16.83 -6.90
CA GLN A 167 -10.87 16.53 -7.09
C GLN A 167 -11.61 16.62 -5.76
N SER A 168 -12.89 17.00 -5.79
CA SER A 168 -13.74 16.97 -4.60
C SER A 168 -14.24 15.55 -4.32
N ARG A 169 -14.65 15.30 -3.08
CA ARG A 169 -15.19 13.99 -2.68
C ARG A 169 -16.47 13.67 -3.46
N GLU A 170 -17.26 14.67 -3.82
CA GLU A 170 -18.47 14.55 -4.63
C GLU A 170 -18.16 14.02 -6.02
N THR A 171 -17.10 14.52 -6.67
CA THR A 171 -16.66 14.04 -7.99
C THR A 171 -16.21 12.58 -7.96
N LEU A 172 -15.57 12.15 -6.86
CA LEU A 172 -15.09 10.78 -6.72
C LEU A 172 -16.20 9.78 -6.39
N ARG A 173 -17.32 10.22 -5.81
CA ARG A 173 -18.48 9.35 -5.48
C ARG A 173 -19.07 8.65 -6.70
N GLU A 174 -18.90 9.21 -7.90
CA GLU A 174 -19.36 8.55 -9.13
C GLU A 174 -18.59 7.24 -9.43
N PHE A 175 -17.45 7.02 -8.77
CA PHE A 175 -16.56 5.88 -8.98
C PHE A 175 -16.37 4.99 -7.74
N LEU A 176 -17.08 5.28 -6.64
CA LEU A 176 -17.07 4.54 -5.37
C LEU A 176 -18.36 3.76 -5.18
#